data_AF-A0A2M3ZX72-F1
#
_entry.id   AF-A0A2M3ZX72-F1
#
_cell.length_a   1.000
_cell.length_b   1.000
_cell.length_c   1.000
_cell.angle_alpha   90.00
_cell.angle_beta   90.00
_cell.angle_gamma   90.00
#
_symmetry.space_group_name_H-M   'P 1'
#
loop_
_entity.id
_entity.type
_entity.pdbx_description
1 polymer ?
#
loop_
_entity_poly.entity_id
_entity_poly.type
_entity_poly.pdbx_seq_one_letter_code
_entity_poly.pdbx_strand_id
1 'polypeptide(L)'
;MLFARGLVKILFATETFAMGVNMPARTVIFDSTRKFDGQCVRPLQPSEYTQMAGRAGRRGLDKTGTVIIICKNEVPAESEL
;
A
#
# COMPACT_ATOMS: atom_id res chain seq x y z
N MET A 1 2.59 4.10 19.50
CA MET A 1 2.90 3.75 18.09
C MET A 1 4.35 4.10 17.77
N LEU A 2 5.22 3.10 17.63
CA LEU A 2 6.65 3.30 17.38
C LEU A 2 6.94 3.87 15.98
N PHE A 3 6.19 3.44 14.96
CA PHE A 3 6.35 3.95 13.60
C PHE A 3 5.81 5.38 13.44
N ALA A 4 4.69 5.75 14.08
CA ALA A 4 4.22 7.13 14.09
C ALA A 4 5.22 8.10 14.77
N ARG A 5 6.00 7.60 15.74
CA ARG A 5 7.12 8.33 16.36
C ARG A 5 8.41 8.32 15.53
N GLY A 6 8.41 7.68 14.35
CA GLY A 6 9.56 7.60 13.45
C GLY A 6 10.69 6.68 13.92
N LEU A 7 10.47 5.87 14.97
CA LEU A 7 11.45 4.92 15.52
C LEU A 7 11.59 3.66 14.67
N VAL A 8 10.54 3.33 13.91
CA VAL A 8 10.52 2.21 12.96
C VAL A 8 10.47 2.78 11.55
N LYS A 9 11.39 2.35 10.68
CA LYS A 9 11.50 2.83 9.29
C LYS A 9 10.77 1.96 8.28
N ILE A 10 10.62 0.66 8.60
CA ILE A 10 9.99 -0.33 7.72
C ILE A 10 8.89 -1.04 8.53
N LEU A 11 7.70 -1.10 7.97
CA LEU A 11 6.55 -1.78 8.55
C LEU A 11 5.94 -2.69 7.48
N PHE A 12 5.78 -3.97 7.80
CA PHE A 12 4.97 -4.89 7.02
C PHE A 12 3.58 -4.95 7.66
N ALA A 13 2.54 -4.75 6.85
CA ALA A 13 1.17 -4.68 7.32
C ALA A 13 0.20 -5.30 6.31
N THR A 14 -0.91 -5.82 6.81
CA THR A 14 -2.05 -6.29 6.01
C THR A 14 -2.99 -5.13 5.66
N GLU A 15 -3.91 -5.37 4.71
CA GLU A 15 -4.90 -4.39 4.23
C GLU A 15 -5.63 -3.62 5.35
N THR A 16 -6.01 -4.33 6.42
CA THR A 16 -6.74 -3.75 7.57
C THR A 16 -6.03 -2.56 8.23
N PHE A 17 -4.70 -2.50 8.15
CA PHE A 17 -3.93 -1.37 8.66
C PHE A 17 -4.28 -0.05 7.95
N ALA A 18 -4.54 -0.11 6.65
CA ALA A 18 -4.90 1.07 5.86
C ALA A 18 -6.30 1.61 6.19
N MET A 19 -7.19 0.81 6.78
CA MET A 19 -8.54 1.22 7.16
C MET A 19 -8.59 2.04 8.45
N GLY A 20 -7.75 1.70 9.45
CA GLY A 20 -8.03 2.06 10.84
C GLY A 20 -7.15 3.13 11.49
N VAL A 21 -6.09 3.61 10.83
CA VAL A 21 -5.09 4.46 11.51
C VAL A 21 -4.63 5.64 10.66
N ASN A 22 -4.60 6.84 11.25
CA ASN A 22 -3.96 8.02 10.65
C ASN A 22 -2.44 7.95 10.79
N MET A 23 -1.81 7.09 9.99
CA MET A 23 -0.38 6.81 10.07
C MET A 23 0.25 6.86 8.67
N PRO A 24 0.53 8.07 8.18
CA PRO A 24 1.08 8.25 6.84
C PRO A 24 2.53 7.77 6.77
N ALA A 25 2.86 7.08 5.67
CA ALA A 25 4.21 6.64 5.33
C ALA A 25 4.74 7.50 4.19
N ARG A 26 6.07 7.66 4.06
CA ARG A 26 6.64 8.34 2.88
C ARG A 26 6.39 7.54 1.60
N THR A 27 6.50 6.22 1.71
CA THR A 27 6.39 5.28 0.60
C THR A 27 5.51 4.11 1.00
N VAL A 28 4.64 3.68 0.10
CA VAL A 28 3.85 2.44 0.22
C VAL A 28 4.32 1.47 -0.86
N ILE A 29 4.51 0.21 -0.48
CA ILE A 29 4.97 -0.85 -1.38
C ILE A 29 3.93 -1.96 -1.38
N PHE A 30 3.46 -2.33 -2.56
CA PHE A 30 2.60 -3.49 -2.78
C PHE A 30 3.45 -4.68 -3.18
N ASP A 31 3.45 -5.72 -2.35
CA ASP A 31 4.11 -6.99 -2.65
C ASP A 31 3.38 -7.79 -3.76
N SER A 32 2.06 -7.62 -3.84
CA SER A 32 1.17 -8.24 -4.82
C SER A 32 -0.06 -7.34 -5.03
N THR A 33 -0.57 -7.29 -6.27
CA THR A 33 -1.84 -6.62 -6.63
C THR A 33 -3.05 -7.55 -6.56
N ARG A 34 -2.85 -8.79 -6.09
CA ARG A 34 -3.88 -9.79 -5.88
C ARG A 34 -3.98 -10.16 -4.41
N LYS A 35 -5.21 -10.35 -3.94
CA LYS A 35 -5.51 -10.80 -2.58
C LYS A 35 -6.50 -11.97 -2.57
N PHE A 36 -6.50 -12.72 -1.48
CA PHE A 36 -7.50 -13.74 -1.22
C PHE A 36 -8.68 -13.13 -0.45
N ASP A 37 -9.90 -13.30 -0.95
CA ASP A 37 -11.10 -12.75 -0.32
C ASP A 37 -11.88 -13.74 0.57
N GLY A 38 -11.31 -14.92 0.80
CA GLY A 38 -11.96 -16.03 1.49
C GLY A 38 -12.43 -17.14 0.56
N GLN A 39 -12.55 -16.87 -0.74
CA GLN A 39 -12.98 -17.86 -1.74
C GLN A 39 -11.96 -18.01 -2.86
N CYS A 40 -11.49 -16.90 -3.44
CA CYS A 40 -10.56 -16.93 -4.55
C CYS A 40 -9.49 -15.85 -4.44
N VAL A 41 -8.40 -16.02 -5.20
CA VAL A 41 -7.39 -14.99 -5.38
C VAL A 41 -7.85 -14.08 -6.51
N ARG A 42 -8.12 -12.82 -6.19
CA ARG A 42 -8.63 -11.81 -7.12
C ARG A 42 -7.75 -10.56 -7.11
N PRO A 43 -7.79 -9.74 -8.17
CA PRO A 43 -7.17 -8.41 -8.14
C PRO A 43 -7.78 -7.53 -7.04
N LEU A 44 -6.98 -6.58 -6.56
CA LEU A 44 -7.43 -5.52 -5.67
C LEU A 44 -8.49 -4.67 -6.36
N GLN A 45 -9.54 -4.32 -5.63
CA GLN A 45 -10.51 -3.34 -6.11
C GLN A 45 -9.88 -1.93 -6.09
N PRO A 46 -10.31 -1.01 -6.96
CA PRO A 46 -9.81 0.37 -6.97
C PRO A 46 -9.93 1.08 -5.61
N SER A 47 -10.99 0.78 -4.85
CA SER A 47 -11.20 1.30 -3.49
C SER A 47 -10.15 0.80 -2.50
N GLU A 48 -9.84 -0.50 -2.54
CA GLU A 48 -8.84 -1.16 -1.69
C GLU A 48 -7.45 -0.60 -2.00
N TYR A 49 -7.12 -0.49 -3.30
CA TYR A 49 -5.88 0.14 -3.77
C TYR A 49 -5.78 1.60 -3.29
N THR A 50 -6.79 2.42 -3.55
CA THR A 50 -6.78 3.85 -3.18
C THR A 50 -6.63 4.05 -1.68
N GLN A 51 -7.27 3.20 -0.86
CA GLN A 51 -7.16 3.26 0.58
C GLN A 51 -5.74 2.95 1.08
N MET A 52 -5.09 1.94 0.51
CA MET A 52 -3.71 1.57 0.86
C MET A 52 -2.69 2.57 0.31
N ALA A 53 -2.78 2.90 -0.99
CA ALA A 53 -1.89 3.83 -1.69
C ALA A 53 -2.00 5.26 -1.11
N GLY A 54 -3.18 5.67 -0.66
CA GLY A 54 -3.43 6.96 -0.03
C GLY A 54 -2.71 7.17 1.31
N ARG A 55 -2.07 6.13 1.87
CA ARG A 55 -1.17 6.26 3.02
C ARG A 55 0.23 6.72 2.63
N ALA A 56 0.57 6.76 1.34
CA ALA A 56 1.83 7.31 0.85
C ALA A 56 1.81 8.84 0.84
N GLY A 57 2.90 9.43 1.29
CA GLY A 57 3.08 10.88 1.40
C GLY A 57 2.60 11.43 2.73
N ARG A 58 3.52 12.07 3.48
CA ARG A 58 3.20 12.74 4.73
C ARG A 58 2.95 14.23 4.44
N ARG A 59 1.70 14.67 4.67
CA ARG A 59 1.28 16.07 4.46
C ARG A 59 2.19 17.03 5.23
N GLY A 60 2.77 18.00 4.51
CA GLY A 60 3.67 19.01 5.08
C GLY A 60 5.12 18.57 5.29
N LEU A 61 5.45 17.29 5.05
CA LEU A 61 6.82 16.76 5.16
C LEU A 61 7.37 16.29 3.81
N ASP A 62 6.55 15.59 3.01
CA ASP A 62 6.93 15.07 1.71
C ASP A 62 6.25 15.89 0.60
N LYS A 63 6.98 16.21 -0.49
CA LYS A 63 6.42 16.92 -1.66
C LYS A 63 5.46 16.04 -2.47
N THR A 64 5.75 14.74 -2.51
CA THR A 64 4.99 13.73 -3.24
C THR A 64 4.97 12.43 -2.42
N GLY A 65 3.89 11.66 -2.53
CA GLY A 65 3.82 10.29 -2.02
C GLY A 65 4.35 9.31 -3.06
N THR A 66 5.15 8.33 -2.64
CA THR A 66 5.67 7.30 -3.54
C THR A 66 4.92 6.00 -3.34
N VAL A 67 4.44 5.41 -4.43
CA VAL A 67 3.82 4.08 -4.44
C VAL A 67 4.61 3.18 -5.36
N ILE A 68 4.97 1.99 -4.90
CA ILE A 68 5.72 1.00 -5.69
C ILE A 68 4.93 -0.30 -5.70
N ILE A 69 4.79 -0.91 -6.87
CA ILE A 69 4.23 -2.25 -7.04
C ILE A 69 5.39 -3.17 -7.42
N ILE A 70 5.58 -4.25 -6.67
CA ILE A 70 6.61 -5.25 -6.96
C ILE A 70 6.05 -6.24 -7.98
N CYS A 71 6.64 -6.27 -9.18
CA CYS A 71 6.36 -7.27 -10.20
C CYS A 71 7.35 -8.42 -10.06
N LYS A 72 6.95 -9.53 -9.41
CA LYS A 72 7.86 -10.65 -9.11
C LYS A 72 8.14 -11.55 -10.30
N ASN A 73 7.11 -11.85 -11.12
CA ASN A 73 7.21 -12.87 -12.16
C ASN A 73 6.82 -12.35 -13.55
N GLU A 74 5.89 -11.40 -13.65
CA GLU A 74 5.39 -10.84 -14.92
C GLU A 74 5.10 -9.35 -14.73
N VAL A 75 5.43 -8.53 -15.73
CA VAL A 75 4.96 -7.15 -15.80
C VAL A 75 3.49 -7.21 -16.21
N PRO A 76 2.55 -6.69 -15.40
CA PRO A 76 1.14 -6.67 -15.78
C PRO A 76 0.98 -6.00 -17.14
N ALA A 77 0.13 -6.55 -18.00
CA ALA A 77 -0.22 -5.87 -19.24
C ALA A 77 -0.86 -4.51 -18.91
N GLU A 78 -0.65 -3.48 -19.73
CA GLU A 78 -1.17 -2.13 -19.49
C GLU A 78 -2.69 -2.11 -19.27
N SER A 79 -3.41 -3.08 -19.82
CA SER A 79 -4.85 -3.29 -19.62
C SER A 79 -5.27 -3.77 -18.21
N GLU A 80 -4.33 -4.23 -17.39
CA GLU A 80 -4.57 -4.77 -16.04
C GLU A 80 -4.18 -3.78 -14.91
N LEU A 81 -3.65 -2.61 -15.29
CA LEU A 81 -3.33 -1.49 -14.39
C LEU A 81 -4.52 -0.52 -14.28
#